data_AF-A0A0B7P1S4-F1
#
_entry.id   AF-A0A0B7P1S4-F1
#
_cell.length_a   1.000
_cell.length_b   1.000
_cell.length_c   1.000
_cell.angle_alpha   90.00
_cell.angle_beta   90.00
_cell.angle_gamma   90.00
#
_symmetry.space_group_name_H-M   'P 1'
#
loop_
_entity.id
_entity.type
_entity.pdbx_description
1 polymer ?
#
loop_
_entity_poly.entity_id
_entity_poly.type
_entity_poly.pdbx_seq_one_letter_code
_entity_poly.pdbx_strand_id
1 'polypeptide(L)'
;MIIVVSVLVLLFLMTGSLIVPLKALLINSLSLVASLGVTAWLFEGGHLGLPQVNGLETFIVACMLAFGFGLAMDYEVFLLARIKEYWEAGHDNNEAVARGLQRSGRIITSAAAIIIAVFLGFVSGEMLAIKELGVALAIMVATDATLVRLLLVPSTMTVLGHWNWWAPRPLRKVYERFQLHH
;
A
#
# COMPACT_ATOMS: atom_id res chain seq x y z
N MET A 1 8.34 -14.65 -1.22
CA MET A 1 8.19 -14.98 0.22
C MET A 1 9.06 -14.14 1.13
N ILE A 2 10.35 -13.89 0.83
CA ILE A 2 11.24 -13.09 1.69
C ILE A 2 10.65 -11.70 2.00
N ILE A 3 10.16 -10.99 0.98
CA ILE A 3 9.55 -9.65 1.14
C ILE A 3 8.39 -9.68 2.13
N VAL A 4 7.44 -10.60 1.95
CA VAL A 4 6.26 -10.75 2.83
C VAL A 4 6.66 -11.02 4.28
N VAL A 5 7.64 -11.90 4.50
CA VAL A 5 8.12 -12.23 5.85
C VAL A 5 8.83 -11.04 6.48
N SER A 6 9.73 -10.37 5.75
CA SER A 6 10.43 -9.17 6.23
C SER A 6 9.46 -8.07 6.60
N VAL A 7 8.43 -7.84 5.78
CA VAL A 7 7.33 -6.91 6.01
C VAL A 7 6.59 -7.22 7.31
N LEU A 8 6.19 -8.50 7.48
CA LEU A 8 5.46 -8.95 8.65
C LEU A 8 6.28 -8.70 9.91
N VAL A 9 7.57 -9.01 9.85
CA VAL A 9 8.54 -8.81 10.94
C VAL A 9 8.73 -7.32 11.23
N LEU A 10 8.90 -6.48 10.21
CA LEU A 10 9.18 -5.04 10.37
C LEU A 10 7.96 -4.31 10.94
N LEU A 11 6.77 -4.55 10.40
CA LEU A 11 5.53 -4.00 10.93
C LEU A 11 5.21 -4.50 12.34
N PHE A 12 5.47 -5.78 12.62
CA PHE A 12 5.35 -6.34 13.96
C PHE A 12 6.31 -5.67 14.95
N LEU A 13 7.58 -5.49 14.58
CA LEU A 13 8.59 -4.79 15.38
C LEU A 13 8.26 -3.31 15.58
N MET A 14 7.56 -2.68 14.65
CA MET A 14 7.23 -1.27 14.73
C MET A 14 5.96 -1.04 15.56
N THR A 15 4.89 -1.80 15.33
CA THR A 15 3.58 -1.60 15.98
C THR A 15 3.32 -2.50 17.19
N GLY A 16 4.08 -3.58 17.36
CA GLY A 16 3.85 -4.60 18.38
C GLY A 16 2.63 -5.48 18.12
N SER A 17 1.86 -5.24 17.06
CA SER A 17 0.62 -5.96 16.74
C SER A 17 0.83 -6.94 15.59
N LEU A 18 0.20 -8.11 15.68
CA LEU A 18 0.20 -9.11 14.61
C LEU A 18 -0.98 -8.92 13.64
N ILE A 19 -2.05 -8.25 14.10
CA ILE A 19 -3.28 -8.05 13.31
C ILE A 19 -3.06 -6.99 12.23
N VAL A 20 -2.27 -5.96 12.54
CA VAL A 20 -1.93 -4.87 11.62
C VAL A 20 -1.17 -5.37 10.37
N PRO A 21 -0.05 -6.11 10.49
CA PRO A 21 0.65 -6.63 9.31
C PRO A 21 -0.13 -7.67 8.51
N LEU A 22 -1.03 -8.42 9.14
CA LEU A 22 -1.83 -9.40 8.41
C LEU A 22 -2.91 -8.73 7.55
N LYS A 23 -3.63 -7.74 8.12
CA LYS A 23 -4.64 -6.98 7.35
C LYS A 23 -4.01 -6.15 6.24
N ALA A 24 -2.85 -5.54 6.52
CA ALA A 24 -2.01 -4.84 5.56
C ALA A 24 -1.81 -5.66 4.28
N LEU A 25 -1.34 -6.89 4.47
CA LEU A 25 -1.05 -7.82 3.40
C LEU A 25 -2.30 -8.20 2.60
N LEU A 26 -3.43 -8.43 3.28
CA LEU A 26 -4.70 -8.78 2.64
C LEU A 26 -5.24 -7.62 1.79
N ILE A 27 -5.25 -6.41 2.34
CA ILE A 27 -5.72 -5.21 1.66
C ILE A 27 -4.84 -4.92 0.43
N ASN A 28 -3.52 -5.00 0.60
CA ASN A 28 -2.58 -4.80 -0.49
C ASN A 28 -2.76 -5.84 -1.60
N SER A 29 -2.89 -7.12 -1.23
CA SER A 29 -3.14 -8.20 -2.21
C SER A 29 -4.44 -7.99 -2.98
N LEU A 30 -5.51 -7.56 -2.29
CA LEU A 30 -6.79 -7.25 -2.93
C LEU A 30 -6.67 -6.06 -3.90
N SER A 31 -5.99 -4.99 -3.50
CA SER A 31 -5.72 -3.82 -4.34
C SER A 31 -4.91 -4.18 -5.59
N LEU A 32 -3.91 -5.04 -5.43
CA LEU A 32 -3.06 -5.51 -6.50
C LEU A 32 -3.83 -6.34 -7.52
N VAL A 33 -4.66 -7.29 -7.05
CA VAL A 33 -5.54 -8.09 -7.91
C VAL A 33 -6.55 -7.20 -8.63
N ALA A 34 -7.14 -6.22 -7.93
CA ALA A 34 -8.05 -5.26 -8.55
C ALA A 34 -7.35 -4.43 -9.64
N SER A 35 -6.15 -3.94 -9.36
CA SER A 35 -5.35 -3.15 -10.31
C SER A 35 -4.97 -3.97 -11.54
N LEU A 36 -4.56 -5.24 -11.35
CA LEU A 36 -4.28 -6.18 -12.44
C LEU A 36 -5.53 -6.43 -13.29
N GLY A 37 -6.68 -6.66 -12.66
CA GLY A 37 -7.95 -6.89 -13.34
C GLY A 37 -8.41 -5.68 -14.16
N VAL A 38 -8.33 -4.47 -13.58
CA VAL A 38 -8.63 -3.22 -14.29
C VAL A 38 -7.69 -3.02 -15.47
N THR A 39 -6.40 -3.25 -15.27
CA THR A 39 -5.39 -3.10 -16.33
C THR A 39 -5.63 -4.10 -17.46
N ALA A 40 -5.85 -5.37 -17.15
CA ALA A 40 -6.14 -6.40 -18.14
C ALA A 40 -7.40 -6.06 -18.95
N TRP A 41 -8.49 -5.65 -18.27
CA TRP A 41 -9.73 -5.25 -18.93
C TRP A 41 -9.54 -4.06 -19.88
N LEU A 42 -8.72 -3.09 -19.49
CA LEU A 42 -8.44 -1.88 -20.28
C LEU A 42 -7.71 -2.20 -21.59
N PHE A 43 -6.73 -3.11 -21.53
CA PHE A 43 -5.90 -3.51 -22.67
C PHE A 43 -6.55 -4.57 -23.56
N GLU A 44 -7.29 -5.53 -22.98
CA GLU A 44 -8.03 -6.53 -23.75
C GLU A 44 -9.21 -5.92 -24.52
N GLY A 45 -9.89 -4.92 -23.92
CA GLY A 45 -11.02 -4.23 -24.53
C GLY A 45 -10.64 -3.09 -25.49
N GLY A 46 -9.35 -2.73 -25.61
CA GLY A 46 -8.91 -1.58 -26.40
C GLY A 46 -9.54 -0.25 -25.96
N HIS A 47 -9.92 -0.15 -24.68
CA HIS A 47 -10.60 1.03 -24.14
C HIS A 47 -9.60 2.19 -24.02
N LEU A 48 -10.09 3.45 -24.14
CA LEU A 48 -9.28 4.68 -24.09
C LEU A 48 -8.30 4.89 -25.26
N GLY A 49 -8.48 4.21 -26.40
CA GLY A 49 -7.62 4.38 -27.58
C GLY A 49 -6.26 3.71 -27.44
N LEU A 50 -6.15 2.76 -26.52
CA LEU A 50 -4.95 1.96 -26.31
C LEU A 50 -4.87 0.81 -27.32
N PRO A 51 -3.65 0.36 -27.67
CA PRO A 51 -3.47 -0.79 -28.54
C PRO A 51 -4.07 -2.03 -27.91
N GLN A 52 -4.87 -2.77 -28.68
CA GLN A 52 -5.47 -4.01 -28.21
C GLN A 52 -4.40 -5.09 -28.11
N VAL A 53 -4.27 -5.71 -26.94
CA VAL A 53 -3.34 -6.83 -26.71
C VAL A 53 -4.05 -8.01 -26.06
N ASN A 54 -3.57 -9.21 -26.39
CA ASN A 54 -4.08 -10.47 -25.86
C ASN A 54 -3.41 -10.77 -24.52
N GLY A 55 -3.83 -10.04 -23.48
CA GLY A 55 -3.34 -10.20 -22.12
C GLY A 55 -2.05 -9.40 -21.84
N LEU A 56 -1.73 -9.30 -20.55
CA LEU A 56 -0.55 -8.58 -20.07
C LEU A 56 0.71 -9.41 -20.22
N GLU A 57 1.81 -8.79 -20.67
CA GLU A 57 3.10 -9.47 -20.67
C GLU A 57 3.53 -9.88 -19.27
N THR A 58 4.19 -11.03 -19.16
CA THR A 58 4.69 -11.58 -17.89
C THR A 58 5.59 -10.58 -17.15
N PHE A 59 6.38 -9.79 -17.89
CA PHE A 59 7.23 -8.75 -17.31
C PHE A 59 6.41 -7.64 -16.65
N ILE A 60 5.31 -7.20 -17.27
CA ILE A 60 4.43 -6.15 -16.71
C ILE A 60 3.79 -6.64 -15.42
N VAL A 61 3.28 -7.87 -15.42
CA VAL A 61 2.71 -8.49 -14.21
C VAL A 61 3.76 -8.57 -13.11
N ALA A 62 4.98 -9.02 -13.42
CA ALA A 62 6.07 -9.06 -12.46
C ALA A 62 6.43 -7.67 -11.91
N CYS A 63 6.45 -6.63 -12.75
CA CYS A 63 6.68 -5.26 -12.33
C CYS A 63 5.54 -4.74 -11.44
N MET A 64 4.27 -4.97 -11.78
CA MET A 64 3.15 -4.59 -10.94
C MET A 64 3.21 -5.27 -9.57
N LEU A 65 3.57 -6.56 -9.52
CA LEU A 65 3.77 -7.25 -8.24
C LEU A 65 4.92 -6.59 -7.44
N ALA A 66 6.07 -6.35 -8.07
CA ALA A 66 7.23 -5.78 -7.39
C ALA A 66 6.96 -4.35 -6.88
N PHE A 67 6.45 -3.46 -7.74
CA PHE A 67 6.12 -2.08 -7.38
C PHE A 67 4.90 -1.98 -6.46
N GLY A 68 3.87 -2.80 -6.68
CA GLY A 68 2.66 -2.83 -5.86
C GLY A 68 3.00 -3.20 -4.42
N PHE A 69 3.75 -4.28 -4.22
CA PHE A 69 4.23 -4.62 -2.88
C PHE A 69 5.22 -3.59 -2.33
N GLY A 70 6.19 -3.12 -3.11
CA GLY A 70 7.17 -2.13 -2.61
C GLY A 70 6.51 -0.83 -2.14
N LEU A 71 5.69 -0.21 -2.98
CA LEU A 71 5.04 1.07 -2.69
C LEU A 71 4.02 0.95 -1.56
N ALA A 72 3.17 -0.06 -1.59
CA ALA A 72 2.20 -0.27 -0.52
C ALA A 72 2.88 -0.38 0.84
N MET A 73 4.01 -1.09 0.90
CA MET A 73 4.76 -1.29 2.13
C MET A 73 5.39 -0.01 2.67
N ASP A 74 6.09 0.75 1.83
CA ASP A 74 6.77 1.98 2.24
C ASP A 74 5.79 2.97 2.87
N TYR A 75 4.65 3.12 2.22
CA TYR A 75 3.66 4.05 2.68
C TYR A 75 2.83 3.52 3.86
N GLU A 76 2.64 2.21 4.00
CA GLU A 76 1.98 1.64 5.17
C GLU A 76 2.84 1.79 6.42
N VAL A 77 4.14 1.54 6.31
CA VAL A 77 5.12 1.83 7.37
C VAL A 77 5.07 3.32 7.71
N PHE A 78 5.12 4.21 6.72
CA PHE A 78 5.07 5.65 6.97
C PHE A 78 3.77 6.08 7.69
N LEU A 79 2.62 5.58 7.24
CA LEU A 79 1.33 5.91 7.83
C LEU A 79 1.20 5.36 9.26
N LEU A 80 1.55 4.09 9.47
CA LEU A 80 1.49 3.43 10.77
C LEU A 80 2.46 4.06 11.77
N ALA A 81 3.66 4.46 11.34
CA ALA A 81 4.61 5.16 12.19
C ALA A 81 3.99 6.46 12.74
N ARG A 82 3.30 7.23 11.89
CA ARG A 82 2.63 8.47 12.30
C ARG A 82 1.42 8.22 13.20
N ILE A 83 0.61 7.22 12.92
CA ILE A 83 -0.52 6.84 13.80
C ILE A 83 0.02 6.41 15.18
N LYS A 84 1.11 5.63 15.19
CA LYS A 84 1.76 5.17 16.41
C LYS A 84 2.32 6.30 17.26
N GLU A 85 2.94 7.31 16.66
CA GLU A 85 3.40 8.50 17.39
C GLU A 85 2.25 9.18 18.15
N TYR A 86 1.08 9.32 17.54
CA TYR A 86 -0.09 9.89 18.22
C TYR A 86 -0.65 8.96 19.30
N TRP A 87 -0.62 7.65 19.08
CA TRP A 87 -1.01 6.66 20.09
C TRP A 87 -0.09 6.69 21.31
N GLU A 88 1.24 6.76 21.10
CA GLU A 88 2.24 6.87 22.18
C GLU A 88 2.17 8.22 22.92
N ALA A 89 1.71 9.28 22.23
CA ALA A 89 1.40 10.56 22.86
C ALA A 89 0.12 10.53 23.74
N GLY A 90 -0.56 9.39 23.84
CA GLY A 90 -1.72 9.18 24.72
C GLY A 90 -3.07 9.56 24.12
N HIS A 91 -3.16 9.76 22.80
CA HIS A 91 -4.44 10.01 22.13
C HIS A 91 -5.28 8.74 22.01
N ASP A 92 -6.61 8.90 21.98
CA ASP A 92 -7.53 7.80 21.66
C ASP A 92 -7.26 7.26 20.24
N ASN A 93 -7.52 5.97 20.00
CA ASN A 93 -7.19 5.30 18.75
C ASN A 93 -7.84 5.99 17.53
N ASN A 94 -9.10 6.39 17.66
CA ASN A 94 -9.79 7.08 16.57
C ASN A 94 -9.15 8.45 16.27
N GLU A 95 -8.71 9.15 17.30
CA GLU A 95 -8.05 10.46 17.13
C GLU A 95 -6.63 10.31 16.57
N ALA A 96 -5.88 9.29 17.01
CA ALA A 96 -4.56 8.97 16.48
C ALA A 96 -4.61 8.60 14.98
N VAL A 97 -5.60 7.80 14.58
CA VAL A 97 -5.84 7.45 13.17
C VAL A 97 -6.22 8.69 12.37
N ALA A 98 -7.15 9.51 12.86
CA ALA A 98 -7.59 10.72 12.16
C ALA A 98 -6.44 11.73 11.96
N ARG A 99 -5.66 12.00 13.02
CA ARG A 99 -4.53 12.95 12.97
C ARG A 99 -3.37 12.41 12.13
N GLY A 100 -3.07 11.11 12.25
CA GLY A 100 -2.07 10.44 11.42
C GLY A 100 -2.42 10.51 9.93
N LEU A 101 -3.68 10.28 9.58
CA LEU A 101 -4.15 10.36 8.20
C LEU A 101 -4.19 11.80 7.67
N GLN A 102 -4.63 12.77 8.47
CA GLN A 102 -4.66 14.19 8.06
C GLN A 102 -3.26 14.73 7.73
N ARG A 103 -2.25 14.35 8.52
CA ARG A 103 -0.89 14.86 8.34
C ARG A 103 -0.12 14.12 7.24
N SER A 104 -0.27 12.80 7.17
CA SER A 104 0.39 11.97 6.15
C SER A 104 -0.30 12.03 4.79
N GLY A 105 -1.62 12.29 4.77
CA GLY A 105 -2.44 12.26 3.56
C GLY A 105 -1.90 13.17 2.46
N ARG A 106 -1.65 14.44 2.76
CA ARG A 106 -1.12 15.40 1.77
C ARG A 106 0.25 15.01 1.22
N ILE A 107 1.12 14.45 2.06
CA ILE A 107 2.48 14.04 1.65
C ILE A 107 2.37 12.83 0.71
N ILE A 108 1.56 11.84 1.09
CA ILE A 108 1.38 10.61 0.31
C ILE A 108 0.68 10.91 -1.02
N THR A 109 -0.38 11.72 -1.03
CA THR A 109 -1.07 12.08 -2.29
C THR A 109 -0.17 12.85 -3.23
N SER A 110 0.69 13.73 -2.71
CA SER A 110 1.66 14.47 -3.53
C SER A 110 2.71 13.54 -4.13
N ALA A 111 3.23 12.59 -3.34
CA ALA A 111 4.17 11.58 -3.84
C ALA A 111 3.51 10.67 -4.89
N ALA A 112 2.28 10.22 -4.66
CA ALA A 112 1.51 9.43 -5.62
C ALA A 112 1.28 10.19 -6.92
N ALA A 113 0.93 11.48 -6.87
CA ALA A 113 0.73 12.31 -8.05
C ALA A 113 2.02 12.43 -8.90
N ILE A 114 3.18 12.59 -8.26
CA ILE A 114 4.46 12.65 -8.96
C ILE A 114 4.76 11.31 -9.64
N ILE A 115 4.59 10.20 -8.92
CA ILE A 115 4.83 8.85 -9.46
C ILE A 115 3.90 8.55 -10.65
N ILE A 116 2.62 8.89 -10.53
CA ILE A 116 1.65 8.76 -11.62
C ILE A 116 2.10 9.60 -12.83
N ALA A 117 2.53 10.85 -12.62
CA ALA A 117 3.00 11.70 -13.71
C ALA A 117 4.22 11.09 -14.44
N VAL A 118 5.16 10.48 -13.70
CA VAL A 118 6.31 9.79 -14.29
C VAL A 118 5.88 8.58 -15.12
N PHE A 119 4.98 7.74 -14.60
CA PHE A 119 4.49 6.56 -15.33
C PHE A 119 3.62 6.92 -16.53
N LEU A 120 2.83 7.99 -16.46
CA LEU A 120 2.12 8.52 -17.62
C LEU A 120 3.09 9.03 -18.70
N GLY A 121 4.28 9.51 -18.31
CA GLY A 121 5.34 9.83 -19.27
C GLY A 121 5.79 8.63 -20.11
N PHE A 122 5.69 7.40 -19.59
CA PHE A 122 6.06 6.19 -20.32
C PHE A 122 5.07 5.87 -21.45
N VAL A 123 3.84 6.40 -21.40
CA VAL A 123 2.84 6.26 -22.47
C VAL A 123 3.29 6.95 -23.77
N SER A 124 4.18 7.93 -23.66
CA SER A 124 4.80 8.60 -24.82
C SER A 124 5.89 7.76 -25.50
N GLY A 125 6.29 6.62 -24.93
CA GLY A 125 7.28 5.73 -25.54
C GLY A 125 6.76 5.04 -26.81
N GLU A 126 7.63 4.76 -27.77
CA GLU A 126 7.22 4.11 -29.03
C GLU A 126 6.93 2.61 -28.87
N MET A 127 7.58 1.96 -27.89
CA MET A 127 7.46 0.53 -27.65
C MET A 127 6.19 0.21 -26.84
N LEU A 128 5.38 -0.72 -27.36
CA LEU A 128 4.11 -1.13 -26.74
C LEU A 128 4.27 -1.56 -25.28
N ALA A 129 5.28 -2.40 -24.99
CA ALA A 129 5.58 -2.85 -23.64
C ALA A 129 5.82 -1.70 -22.64
N ILE A 130 6.44 -0.59 -23.08
CA ILE A 130 6.69 0.59 -22.23
C ILE A 130 5.38 1.34 -21.96
N LYS A 131 4.52 1.47 -22.98
CA LYS A 131 3.19 2.08 -22.81
C LYS A 131 2.33 1.28 -21.83
N GLU A 132 2.28 -0.04 -22.02
CA GLU A 132 1.53 -0.94 -21.14
C GLU A 132 2.03 -0.86 -19.71
N LEU A 133 3.34 -0.93 -19.50
CA LEU A 133 3.95 -0.77 -18.19
C LEU A 133 3.58 0.57 -17.54
N GLY A 134 3.65 1.67 -18.30
CA GLY A 134 3.31 3.00 -17.82
C GLY A 134 1.86 3.11 -17.34
N VAL A 135 0.91 2.66 -18.16
CA VAL A 135 -0.52 2.67 -17.82
C VAL A 135 -0.80 1.75 -16.63
N ALA A 136 -0.26 0.53 -16.65
CA ALA A 136 -0.44 -0.47 -15.60
C ALA A 136 0.03 0.05 -14.24
N LEU A 137 1.25 0.60 -14.17
CA LEU A 137 1.80 1.15 -12.94
C LEU A 137 1.07 2.41 -12.50
N ALA A 138 0.63 3.27 -13.42
CA ALA A 138 -0.17 4.45 -13.08
C ALA A 138 -1.52 4.07 -12.45
N ILE A 139 -2.24 3.11 -13.04
CA ILE A 139 -3.51 2.58 -12.49
C ILE A 139 -3.29 1.97 -11.12
N MET A 140 -2.24 1.16 -10.96
CA MET A 140 -1.91 0.52 -9.69
C MET A 140 -1.65 1.56 -8.58
N VAL A 141 -0.84 2.59 -8.86
CA VAL A 141 -0.56 3.65 -7.86
C VAL A 141 -1.81 4.47 -7.57
N ALA A 142 -2.61 4.80 -8.59
CA ALA A 142 -3.87 5.52 -8.39
C ALA A 142 -4.85 4.72 -7.52
N THR A 143 -4.94 3.41 -7.76
CA THR A 143 -5.79 2.48 -6.99
C THR A 143 -5.32 2.41 -5.54
N ASP A 144 -4.03 2.20 -5.28
CA ASP A 144 -3.49 2.18 -3.91
C ASP A 144 -3.69 3.52 -3.18
N ALA A 145 -3.36 4.63 -3.85
CA ALA A 145 -3.47 5.96 -3.25
C ALA A 145 -4.91 6.34 -2.89
N THR A 146 -5.91 5.77 -3.57
CA THR A 146 -7.33 6.08 -3.36
C THR A 146 -8.06 4.99 -2.57
N LEU A 147 -8.19 3.79 -3.13
CA LEU A 147 -8.95 2.69 -2.52
C LEU A 147 -8.31 2.21 -1.22
N VAL A 148 -6.99 2.01 -1.21
CA VAL A 148 -6.33 1.51 -0.01
C VAL A 148 -6.28 2.60 1.06
N ARG A 149 -5.75 3.78 0.72
CA ARG A 149 -5.45 4.80 1.75
C ARG A 149 -6.62 5.62 2.22
N LEU A 150 -7.54 5.99 1.33
CA LEU A 150 -8.65 6.87 1.68
C LEU A 150 -9.86 6.08 2.21
N LEU A 151 -9.98 4.80 1.85
CA LEU A 151 -11.13 3.97 2.21
C LEU A 151 -10.77 2.79 3.11
N LEU A 152 -9.91 1.88 2.64
CA LEU A 152 -9.68 0.59 3.33
C LEU A 152 -8.88 0.75 4.62
N VAL A 153 -7.82 1.56 4.63
CA VAL A 153 -7.01 1.79 5.83
C VAL A 153 -7.80 2.48 6.95
N PRO A 154 -8.45 3.64 6.73
CA PRO A 154 -9.21 4.29 7.80
C PRO A 154 -10.40 3.44 8.26
N SER A 155 -11.17 2.84 7.35
CA SER A 155 -12.32 2.01 7.75
C SER A 155 -11.90 0.81 8.61
N THR A 156 -10.85 0.09 8.21
CA THR A 156 -10.37 -1.05 9.00
C THR A 156 -9.72 -0.60 10.30
N MET A 157 -9.04 0.55 10.32
CA MET A 157 -8.45 1.11 11.54
C MET A 157 -9.51 1.53 12.56
N THR A 158 -10.59 2.15 12.12
CA THR A 158 -11.73 2.54 12.96
C THR A 158 -12.55 1.34 13.43
N VAL A 159 -12.82 0.36 12.55
CA VAL A 159 -13.60 -0.85 12.89
C VAL A 159 -12.87 -1.74 13.91
N LEU A 160 -11.54 -1.88 13.77
CA LEU A 160 -10.76 -2.72 14.69
C LEU A 160 -10.49 -2.02 16.03
N GLY A 161 -10.59 -0.69 16.13
CA GLY A 161 -10.45 0.01 17.40
C GLY A 161 -9.17 -0.36 18.18
N HIS A 162 -9.32 -0.65 19.48
CA HIS A 162 -8.23 -1.11 20.34
C HIS A 162 -7.64 -2.48 19.95
N TRP A 163 -8.35 -3.31 19.18
CA TRP A 163 -7.83 -4.61 18.75
C TRP A 163 -6.70 -4.48 17.72
N ASN A 164 -6.58 -3.33 17.03
CA ASN A 164 -5.41 -3.06 16.19
C ASN A 164 -4.10 -3.14 16.98
N TRP A 165 -4.11 -2.79 18.25
CA TRP A 165 -2.91 -2.75 19.10
C TRP A 165 -2.75 -4.01 19.94
N TRP A 166 -3.59 -5.02 19.73
CA TRP A 166 -3.56 -6.23 20.51
C TRP A 166 -2.41 -7.15 20.09
N ALA A 167 -1.56 -7.45 21.06
CA ALA A 167 -0.42 -8.34 20.92
C ALA A 167 -0.55 -9.52 21.89
N PRO A 168 -0.32 -10.78 21.47
CA PRO A 168 -0.23 -11.91 22.39
C PRO A 168 0.90 -11.69 23.41
N ARG A 169 0.66 -12.05 24.67
CA ARG A 169 1.61 -11.87 25.81
C ARG A 169 3.08 -12.29 25.54
N PRO A 170 3.40 -13.40 24.85
CA PRO A 170 4.80 -13.75 24.57
C PRO A 170 5.46 -12.84 23.54
N LEU A 171 4.71 -12.31 22.56
CA LEU A 171 5.18 -11.41 21.52
C LEU A 171 5.38 -9.98 22.05
N ARG A 172 4.58 -9.56 23.04
CA ARG A 172 4.76 -8.29 23.76
C ARG A 172 6.09 -8.23 24.53
N LYS A 173 6.55 -9.36 25.10
CA LYS A 173 7.88 -9.48 25.73
C LYS A 173 9.04 -9.40 24.75
N VAL A 174 8.86 -9.90 23.52
CA VAL A 174 9.88 -9.79 22.45
C VAL A 174 9.93 -8.35 21.95
N TYR A 175 8.77 -7.71 21.80
CA TYR A 175 8.66 -6.30 21.45
C TYR A 175 9.35 -5.39 22.48
N GLU A 176 9.07 -5.53 23.78
CA GLU A 176 9.77 -4.77 24.84
C GLU A 176 11.29 -4.98 24.85
N ARG A 177 11.80 -6.10 24.30
CA ARG A 177 13.23 -6.41 24.26
C ARG A 177 13.94 -5.91 23.00
N PHE A 178 13.21 -5.70 21.91
CA PHE A 178 13.74 -5.30 20.60
C PHE A 178 13.13 -3.98 20.08
N GLN A 179 12.41 -3.24 20.92
CA GLN A 179 11.83 -1.96 20.57
C GLN A 179 12.93 -1.02 20.06
N LEU A 180 12.83 -0.65 18.77
CA LEU A 180 13.67 0.37 18.16
C LEU A 180 13.21 1.73 18.68
N HIS A 181 13.88 2.23 19.72
CA HIS A 181 13.81 3.65 20.08
C HIS A 181 14.31 4.48 18.90
N HIS A 182 13.41 5.25 18.30
CA HIS A 182 13.75 6.41 17.47
C HIS A 182 13.50 7.66 18.31
#